data_AF-A0A660YBJ9-F1
#
_entry.id   AF-A0A660YBJ9-F1
#
_cell.length_a   1.000
_cell.length_b   1.000
_cell.length_c   1.000
_cell.angle_alpha   90.00
_cell.angle_beta   90.00
_cell.angle_gamma   90.00
#
_symmetry.space_group_name_H-M   'P 1'
#
loop_
_entity.id
_entity.type
_entity.pdbx_description
1 polymer ?
#
loop_
_entity_poly.entity_id
_entity_poly.type
_entity_poly.pdbx_seq_one_letter_code
_entity_poly.pdbx_strand_id
1 'polypeptide(L)' 'MRLQYETFVQDKWCAVVRYDNSHGYPHRDVLHPNGEEDKFPLRFADLNTFVLYAEQDMKDRWQWYKDRFLKEIKTP' A
#
# COMPACT_ATOMS: atom_id res chain seq x y z
N MET A 1 6.28 -0.50 -12.63
CA MET A 1 6.83 -0.25 -11.29
C MET A 1 5.90 -0.88 -10.28
N ARG A 2 6.46 -1.58 -9.29
CA ARG A 2 5.74 -2.02 -8.10
C ARG A 2 6.53 -1.58 -6.88
N LEU A 3 5.88 -0.92 -5.93
CA LEU A 3 6.44 -0.53 -4.63
C LEU A 3 5.47 -1.01 -3.54
N GLN A 4 5.96 -1.76 -2.56
CA GLN A 4 5.12 -2.36 -1.53
C GLN A 4 5.74 -2.14 -0.15
N TYR A 5 4.88 -1.84 0.82
CA TYR A 5 5.25 -1.89 2.23
C TYR A 5 4.70 -3.15 2.88
N GLU A 6 5.60 -3.84 3.56
CA GLU A 6 5.30 -5.05 4.33
C GLU A 6 5.66 -4.82 5.80
N THR A 7 4.93 -5.49 6.68
CA THR A 7 5.17 -5.44 8.11
C THR A 7 5.12 -6.84 8.68
N PHE A 8 6.00 -7.13 9.64
CA PHE A 8 6.11 -8.46 10.25
C PHE A 8 5.17 -8.56 11.46
N VAL A 9 4.19 -9.45 11.40
CA VAL A 9 3.14 -9.62 12.41
C VAL A 9 2.81 -11.09 12.56
N GLN A 10 2.71 -11.62 13.78
CA GLN A 10 2.36 -13.02 14.05
C GLN A 10 3.25 -14.01 13.26
N ASP A 11 4.57 -13.78 13.28
CA ASP A 11 5.58 -14.61 12.60
C ASP A 11 5.45 -14.73 11.08
N LYS A 12 4.74 -13.79 10.44
CA LYS A 12 4.62 -13.70 8.98
C LYS A 12 4.82 -12.27 8.49
N TRP A 13 5.34 -12.15 7.26
CA TRP A 13 5.34 -10.89 6.52
C TRP A 13 3.95 -10.65 5.92
N CYS A 14 3.39 -9.47 6.20
CA CYS A 14 2.09 -9.06 5.70
C CYS A 14 2.26 -7.82 4.83
N ALA A 15 1.78 -7.88 3.59
CA ALA A 15 1.65 -6.70 2.75
C ALA A 15 0.54 -5.79 3.29
N VAL A 16 0.79 -4.48 3.33
CA VAL A 16 -0.13 -3.49 3.93
C VAL A 16 -0.61 -2.46 2.91
N VAL A 17 0.29 -2.00 2.05
CA VAL A 17 -0.04 -1.08 0.96
C VAL A 17 0.91 -1.32 -0.21
N ARG A 18 0.36 -1.24 -1.43
CA ARG A 18 1.11 -1.45 -2.68
C ARG A 18 0.75 -0.37 -3.69
N TYR A 19 1.76 0.16 -4.35
CA TYR A 19 1.63 0.98 -5.55
C TYR A 19 2.05 0.16 -6.77
N ASP A 20 1.20 0.14 -7.79
CA ASP A 20 1.40 -0.66 -8.99
C ASP A 20 0.88 0.10 -10.22
N ASN A 21 1.50 -0.11 -11.38
CA ASN A 21 1.03 0.39 -12.67
C ASN A 21 1.18 -0.64 -13.80
N SER A 22 1.44 -1.91 -13.48
CA SER A 22 1.64 -2.99 -14.46
C SER A 22 0.38 -3.32 -15.27
N HIS A 23 -0.80 -3.00 -14.75
CA HIS A 23 -2.10 -3.27 -15.37
C HIS A 23 -2.65 -2.09 -16.20
N GLY A 24 -1.77 -1.21 -16.69
CA GLY A 24 -2.14 -0.14 -17.64
C GLY A 24 -2.64 1.16 -16.99
N TYR A 25 -2.82 1.20 -15.66
CA TYR A 25 -3.05 2.45 -14.94
C TYR A 25 -2.41 2.42 -13.54
N PRO A 26 -1.87 3.56 -13.06
CA PRO A 26 -1.38 3.69 -11.69
C PRO A 26 -2.50 3.51 -10.67
N HIS A 27 -2.24 2.75 -9.61
CA HIS A 27 -3.17 2.57 -8.51
C HIS A 27 -2.44 2.29 -7.19
N ARG A 28 -3.17 2.46 -6.10
CA ARG A 28 -2.78 2.06 -4.75
C ARG A 28 -3.72 0.98 -4.26
N ASP A 29 -3.19 -0.16 -3.88
CA ASP A 29 -3.91 -1.19 -3.16
C ASP A 29 -3.65 -1.03 -1.66
N VAL A 30 -4.70 -0.96 -0.86
CA VAL A 30 -4.63 -1.03 0.60
C VAL A 30 -5.06 -2.44 0.99
N LEU A 31 -4.15 -3.21 1.61
CA LEU A 31 -4.38 -4.61 1.93
C LEU A 31 -4.84 -4.77 3.38
N HIS A 32 -5.81 -5.65 3.61
CA HIS A 32 -6.40 -5.90 4.92
C HIS A 32 -5.94 -7.25 5.50
N PRO A 33 -5.88 -7.41 6.82
CA PRO A 33 -5.45 -8.67 7.44
C PRO A 33 -6.35 -9.87 7.13
N ASN A 34 -7.62 -9.62 6.79
CA ASN A 34 -8.60 -10.63 6.37
C ASN A 34 -8.41 -11.11 4.91
N GLY A 35 -7.48 -10.51 4.16
CA GLY A 35 -7.20 -10.82 2.76
C GLY A 35 -7.96 -9.96 1.74
N GLU A 36 -8.83 -9.05 2.18
CA GLU A 36 -9.47 -8.07 1.32
C GLU A 36 -8.47 -7.00 0.84
N GLU A 37 -8.76 -6.39 -0.31
CA GLU A 37 -7.98 -5.27 -0.85
C GLU A 37 -8.91 -4.14 -1.31
N ASP A 38 -8.58 -2.91 -0.91
CA ASP A 38 -9.18 -1.70 -1.45
C ASP A 38 -8.30 -1.13 -2.56
N LYS A 39 -8.83 -1.05 -3.78
CA LYS A 39 -8.12 -0.56 -4.97
C LYS A 39 -8.49 0.89 -5.26
N PHE A 40 -7.49 1.76 -5.22
CA PHE A 40 -7.65 3.19 -5.51
C PHE A 40 -6.93 3.55 -6.82
N PRO A 41 -7.66 3.77 -7.93
CA PRO A 41 -7.07 4.29 -9.16
C PRO A 41 -6.49 5.68 -8.92
N LEU A 42 -5.29 5.93 -9.46
CA LEU A 42 -4.62 7.22 -9.37
C LEU A 42 -4.42 7.78 -10.77
N ARG A 43 -4.57 9.10 -10.89
CA ARG A 43 -4.36 9.82 -12.15
C ARG A 43 -3.13 10.72 -12.01
N PHE A 44 -2.13 10.42 -12.82
CA PHE A 44 -0.90 11.21 -12.92
C PHE A 44 -0.64 11.55 -14.39
N ALA A 45 0.05 12.67 -14.63
CA ALA A 45 0.41 13.11 -15.98
C ALA A 45 1.42 12.16 -16.63
N ASP A 46 2.32 11.57 -15.84
CA ASP A 46 3.38 10.69 -16.30
C ASP A 46 3.83 9.71 -15.19
N LEU A 47 4.66 8.75 -15.60
CA LEU A 47 5.18 7.70 -14.72
C LEU A 47 6.14 8.24 -13.64
N ASN A 48 6.94 9.26 -13.93
CA ASN A 48 7.90 9.81 -12.97
C ASN A 48 7.17 10.47 -11.80
N THR A 49 6.11 11.23 -12.09
CA THR A 49 5.24 11.85 -11.08
C THR A 49 4.59 10.79 -10.19
N PHE A 50 4.12 9.67 -10.79
CA PHE A 50 3.58 8.54 -10.02
C PHE A 50 4.63 7.90 -9.10
N VAL A 51 5.84 7.65 -9.59
CA VAL A 51 6.93 7.03 -8.82
C VAL A 51 7.29 7.91 -7.63
N LEU A 52 7.51 9.21 -7.86
CA LEU A 52 7.81 10.17 -6.80
C LEU A 52 6.70 10.24 -5.76
N TYR A 53 5.44 10.24 -6.19
CA TYR A 53 4.30 10.21 -5.28
C TYR A 53 4.29 8.94 -4.42
N ALA A 54 4.47 7.76 -5.04
CA ALA A 54 4.44 6.48 -4.34
C ALA A 54 5.56 6.38 -3.30
N GLU A 55 6.78 6.83 -3.63
CA GLU A 55 7.90 6.86 -2.70
C GLU A 55 7.67 7.84 -1.54
N GLN A 56 7.17 9.04 -1.84
CA GLN A 56 6.96 10.07 -0.83
C GLN A 56 5.84 9.68 0.13
N ASP A 57 4.71 9.19 -0.37
CA ASP A 57 3.62 8.69 0.47
C ASP A 57 4.09 7.53 1.36
N MET A 58 4.93 6.63 0.84
CA MET A 58 5.49 5.55 1.65
C MET A 58 6.38 6.07 2.77
N LYS A 59 7.30 6.99 2.47
CA LYS A 59 8.19 7.60 3.46
C LYS A 59 7.40 8.34 4.55
N ASP A 60 6.36 9.05 4.17
CA ASP A 60 5.58 9.89 5.08
C ASP A 60 4.55 9.10 5.90
N ARG A 61 3.97 8.03 5.33
CA ARG A 61 2.78 7.38 5.88
C ARG A 61 2.92 5.91 6.23
N TRP A 62 4.09 5.27 6.05
CA TRP A 62 4.26 3.83 6.36
C TRP A 62 3.78 3.47 7.78
N GLN A 63 4.05 4.32 8.78
CA GLN A 63 3.64 4.06 10.16
C GLN A 63 2.12 4.14 10.31
N TRP A 64 1.46 5.08 9.64
CA TRP A 64 -0.01 5.18 9.63
C TRP A 64 -0.64 3.92 9.01
N TYR A 65 -0.09 3.45 7.88
CA TYR A 65 -0.55 2.22 7.24
C TYR A 65 -0.38 1.00 8.17
N LYS A 66 0.77 0.88 8.84
CA LYS A 66 1.04 -0.16 9.84
C LYS A 66 0.03 -0.11 10.98
N ASP A 67 -0.18 1.07 11.56
CA ASP A 67 -1.07 1.23 12.71
C ASP A 67 -2.52 0.90 12.37
N ARG A 68 -2.98 1.28 11.17
CA ARG A 68 -4.29 0.87 10.63
C ARG A 68 -4.39 -0.67 10.55
N PHE A 69 -3.42 -1.31 9.90
CA PHE A 69 -3.39 -2.76 9.73
C PHE A 69 -3.39 -3.52 11.07
N LEU A 70 -2.59 -3.05 12.04
CA LEU A 70 -2.51 -3.64 13.38
C LEU A 70 -3.80 -3.43 14.20
N LYS A 71 -4.54 -2.33 13.96
CA LYS A 71 -5.86 -2.13 14.59
C LYS A 71 -6.88 -3.12 14.07
N GLU A 72 -6.92 -3.36 12.76
CA GLU A 72 -7.82 -4.33 12.12
C GLU A 72 -7.55 -5.76 12.60
N ILE A 73 -6.30 -6.13 12.92
CA ILE A 73 -6.00 -7.44 13.53
C ILE A 73 -6.61 -7.58 14.94
N LYS A 74 -6.66 -6.49 15.71
CA LYS A 74 -7.13 -6.50 17.10
C LYS A 74 -8.65 -6.40 17.22
N THR A 75 -9.32 -5.98 16.16
CA THR A 75 -10.77 -5.81 16.11
C THR A 75 -11.31 -6.73 15.01
N PRO A 76 -11.51 -8.03 15.31
CA PRO A 76 -12.06 -8.99 14.36
C PRO A 76 -13.50 -8.68 13.97
#